data_AF-A0A933EIN0-F1
#
_entry.id   AF-A0A933EIN0-F1
#
_cell.length_a   1.000
_cell.length_b   1.000
_cell.length_c   1.000
_cell.angle_alpha   90.00
_cell.angle_beta   90.00
_cell.angle_gamma   90.00
#
_symmetry.space_group_name_H-M   'P 1'
#
loop_
_entity.id
_entity.type
_entity.pdbx_description
1 polymer ?
#
loop_
_entity_poly.entity_id
_entity_poly.type
_entity_poly.pdbx_seq_one_letter_code
_entity_poly.pdbx_strand_id
1 'polypeptide(L)'
;MEQISVDEIVQEIRAAYPSKRLALHGGRFRILGLAVSYVIPSAFALVLAAIGWQVWVRFKDIPIYILPAPSDVLSRLWGDLGFFAREGAVTLGEAMAGFVLGAGVALFGATLMAHSRFLERSLLPLAVLVKVTPIVAVAPLLVIWFGFGVMPKIFIAALITFFPSLVNGVTGFRSVNPGALDFLRSLRASRREVFLLLRVPSAMPYLFAAFRVSIPLSVIGAVVGEWFTADRGLGSVIIVAHSNLDMPTLFGAIFTLAFIGIGLTLLVSLIERRVLFWHESSFMGRW
;
A
#
# COMPACT_ATOMS: atom_id res chain seq x y z
N MET A 1 -5.86 64.30 -6.94
CA MET A 1 -5.76 62.84 -7.15
C MET A 1 -4.29 62.50 -7.06
N GLU A 2 -3.88 62.05 -5.89
CA GLU A 2 -2.49 61.74 -5.57
C GLU A 2 -2.16 60.37 -6.18
N GLN A 3 -1.15 60.35 -7.05
CA GLN A 3 -0.78 59.18 -7.82
C GLN A 3 0.05 58.28 -6.91
N ILE A 4 -0.55 57.19 -6.41
CA ILE A 4 0.17 56.20 -5.59
C ILE A 4 1.35 55.69 -6.41
N SER A 5 2.56 55.88 -5.87
CA SER A 5 3.80 55.48 -6.51
C SER A 5 3.86 53.96 -6.62
N VAL A 6 4.37 53.44 -7.74
CA VAL A 6 4.60 52.01 -7.94
C VAL A 6 5.47 51.43 -6.80
N ASP A 7 6.36 52.24 -6.23
CA ASP A 7 7.21 51.83 -5.10
C ASP A 7 6.43 51.59 -3.81
N GLU A 8 5.34 52.34 -3.58
CA GLU A 8 4.46 52.18 -2.42
C GLU A 8 3.70 50.86 -2.49
N ILE A 9 3.16 50.55 -3.68
CA ILE A 9 2.48 49.27 -3.96
C ILE A 9 3.46 48.10 -3.82
N VAL A 10 4.70 48.24 -4.29
CA VAL A 10 5.74 47.22 -4.15
C VAL A 10 6.14 47.02 -2.69
N GLN A 11 6.17 48.07 -1.87
CA GLN A 11 6.43 47.95 -0.43
C GLN A 11 5.27 47.28 0.32
N GLU A 12 4.02 47.64 0.02
CA GLU A 12 2.85 47.00 0.63
C GLU A 12 2.79 45.49 0.30
N ILE A 13 3.08 45.12 -0.95
CA ILE A 13 3.15 43.72 -1.37
C ILE A 13 4.28 42.98 -0.64
N ARG A 14 5.45 43.61 -0.44
CA ARG A 14 6.56 43.00 0.33
C ARG A 14 6.25 42.87 1.82
N ALA A 15 5.50 43.81 2.39
CA ALA A 15 5.07 43.78 3.79
C ALA A 15 3.98 42.73 4.03
N ALA A 16 3.04 42.58 3.09
CA ALA A 16 1.97 41.59 3.15
C ALA A 16 2.46 40.16 2.87
N TYR A 17 3.52 40.01 2.08
CA TYR A 17 4.12 38.72 1.72
C TYR A 17 5.63 38.71 2.04
N PRO A 18 6.02 38.57 3.33
CA PRO A 18 7.41 38.42 3.68
C PRO A 18 7.96 37.19 2.96
N SER A 19 8.81 37.43 1.96
CA SER A 19 9.42 36.37 1.18
C SER A 19 10.10 35.40 2.14
N LYS A 20 9.61 34.15 2.24
CA LYS A 20 10.31 33.02 2.86
C LYS A 20 11.56 32.67 2.03
N ARG A 21 12.50 33.62 1.89
CA ARG A 21 13.84 33.43 1.35
C ARG A 21 14.82 33.49 2.51
N LEU A 22 14.84 32.43 3.33
CA LEU A 22 16.00 32.05 4.16
C LEU A 22 15.71 30.71 4.86
N ALA A 23 15.66 29.65 4.06
CA ALA A 23 15.84 28.28 4.54
C ALA A 23 16.47 27.40 3.44
N LEU A 24 17.39 27.96 2.66
CA LEU A 24 18.10 27.22 1.60
C LEU A 24 19.47 26.67 2.04
N HIS A 25 19.80 26.74 3.33
CA HIS A 25 21.03 26.17 3.91
C HIS A 25 20.73 25.32 5.16
N GLY A 26 19.84 24.32 5.03
CA GLY A 26 19.55 23.42 6.16
C GLY A 26 18.71 22.18 5.85
N GLY A 27 18.41 21.89 4.58
CA GLY A 27 17.47 20.82 4.20
C GLY A 27 17.84 19.43 4.73
N ARG A 28 19.14 19.08 4.74
CA ARG A 28 19.60 17.76 5.24
C ARG A 28 19.44 17.61 6.75
N PHE A 29 19.77 18.66 7.53
CA PHE A 29 19.67 18.62 9.00
C PHE A 29 18.24 18.65 9.51
N ARG A 30 17.33 19.34 8.80
CA ARG A 30 15.91 19.43 9.16
C ARG A 30 15.14 18.14 8.85
N ILE A 31 15.48 17.46 7.75
CA ILE A 31 14.91 16.15 7.39
C ILE A 31 15.45 15.07 8.32
N LEU A 32 16.74 15.11 8.69
CA LEU A 32 17.29 14.23 9.72
C LEU A 32 16.57 14.42 11.06
N GLY A 33 16.38 15.66 11.51
CA GLY A 33 15.73 15.98 12.78
C GLY A 33 14.26 15.50 12.86
N LEU A 34 13.52 15.57 11.75
CA LEU A 34 12.14 15.09 11.67
C LEU A 34 12.06 13.55 11.57
N ALA A 35 12.93 12.90 10.81
CA ALA A 35 12.99 11.44 10.78
C ALA A 35 13.36 10.88 12.17
N VAL A 36 14.31 11.52 12.85
CA VAL A 36 14.70 11.24 14.23
C VAL A 36 13.53 11.44 15.19
N SER A 37 12.72 12.51 15.05
CA SER A 37 11.63 12.79 15.98
C SER A 37 10.43 11.82 15.91
N TYR A 38 10.22 11.13 14.79
CA TYR A 38 9.12 10.16 14.63
C TYR A 38 9.58 8.71 14.73
N VAL A 39 10.74 8.37 14.16
CA VAL A 39 11.26 7.00 14.19
C VAL A 39 11.68 6.60 15.60
N ILE A 40 12.29 7.52 16.37
CA ILE A 40 12.77 7.21 17.72
C ILE A 40 11.62 6.90 18.68
N PRO A 41 10.54 7.72 18.79
CA PRO A 41 9.43 7.37 19.68
C PRO A 41 8.74 6.06 19.30
N SER A 42 8.54 5.79 18.00
CA SER A 42 7.93 4.54 17.56
C SER A 42 8.82 3.33 17.85
N ALA A 43 10.12 3.42 17.58
CA ALA A 43 11.08 2.36 17.90
C ALA A 43 11.18 2.14 19.42
N PHE A 44 11.20 3.23 20.21
CA PHE A 44 11.20 3.17 21.67
C PHE A 44 9.93 2.48 22.19
N ALA A 45 8.75 2.85 21.68
CA ALA A 45 7.49 2.21 22.05
C ALA A 45 7.47 0.71 21.70
N LEU A 46 7.98 0.33 20.53
CA LEU A 46 8.08 -1.08 20.13
C LEU A 46 9.04 -1.86 21.02
N VAL A 47 10.20 -1.30 21.35
CA VAL A 47 11.18 -1.93 22.25
C VAL A 47 10.59 -2.08 23.64
N LEU A 48 9.93 -1.05 24.16
CA LEU A 48 9.27 -1.10 25.47
C LEU A 48 8.16 -2.16 25.51
N ALA A 49 7.36 -2.26 24.44
CA ALA A 49 6.34 -3.30 24.30
C ALA A 49 6.96 -4.70 24.25
N ALA A 50 8.06 -4.89 23.51
CA ALA A 50 8.78 -6.16 23.44
C ALA A 50 9.39 -6.57 24.79
N ILE A 51 9.97 -5.62 25.54
CA ILE A 51 10.47 -5.86 26.90
C ILE A 51 9.32 -6.22 27.83
N GLY A 52 8.21 -5.47 27.79
CA GLY A 52 7.02 -5.75 28.58
C GLY A 52 6.46 -7.16 28.32
N TRP A 53 6.37 -7.56 27.05
CA TRP A 53 5.97 -8.92 26.65
C TRP A 53 6.96 -9.97 27.18
N GLN A 54 8.27 -9.78 26.97
CA GLN A 54 9.30 -10.69 27.47
C GLN A 54 9.21 -10.88 28.99
N VAL A 55 9.11 -9.80 29.75
CA VAL A 55 9.00 -9.85 31.21
C VAL A 55 7.72 -10.57 31.61
N TRP A 56 6.59 -10.26 30.98
CA TRP A 56 5.31 -10.87 31.31
C TRP A 56 5.29 -12.39 31.08
N VAL A 57 5.79 -12.85 29.93
CA VAL A 57 5.85 -14.29 29.59
C VAL A 57 6.76 -15.04 30.56
N ARG A 58 7.95 -14.50 30.83
CA ARG A 58 8.93 -15.16 31.72
C ARG A 58 8.49 -15.12 33.18
N PHE A 59 7.88 -14.03 33.63
CA PHE A 59 7.42 -13.88 35.01
C PHE A 59 6.18 -14.75 35.32
N LYS A 60 5.32 -14.98 34.33
CA LYS A 60 4.12 -15.81 34.48
C LYS A 60 4.35 -17.28 34.09
N ASP A 61 5.59 -17.66 33.78
CA ASP A 61 5.96 -19.00 33.31
C ASP A 61 5.02 -19.52 32.22
N ILE A 62 4.66 -18.65 31.27
CA ILE A 62 3.71 -18.99 30.20
C ILE A 62 4.35 -20.05 29.32
N PRO A 63 3.68 -21.20 29.07
CA PRO A 63 4.21 -22.23 28.21
C PRO A 63 4.47 -21.72 26.78
N ILE A 64 5.61 -22.11 26.20
CA ILE A 64 6.06 -21.64 24.88
C ILE A 64 5.08 -21.95 23.74
N TYR A 65 4.33 -23.05 23.85
CA TYR A 65 3.32 -23.46 22.88
C TYR A 65 2.02 -22.63 22.96
N ILE A 66 1.89 -21.76 23.96
CA ILE A 66 0.78 -20.79 24.07
C ILE A 66 1.27 -19.43 23.60
N LEU A 67 2.36 -18.94 24.19
CA LEU A 67 2.94 -17.65 23.85
C LEU A 67 4.46 -17.69 24.06
N PRO A 68 5.25 -17.69 22.98
CA PRO A 68 6.70 -17.64 23.08
C PRO A 68 7.13 -16.26 23.56
N ALA A 69 8.23 -16.20 24.33
CA ALA A 69 8.82 -14.92 24.65
C ALA A 69 9.45 -14.32 23.38
N PRO A 70 9.54 -12.99 23.25
CA PRO A 70 10.22 -12.35 22.11
C PRO A 70 11.61 -12.93 21.84
N SER A 71 12.39 -13.23 22.89
CA SER A 71 13.69 -13.91 22.77
C SER A 71 13.63 -15.27 22.05
N ASP A 72 12.57 -16.06 22.27
CA ASP A 72 12.39 -17.38 21.62
C ASP A 72 12.05 -17.22 20.13
N VAL A 73 11.25 -16.20 19.79
CA VAL A 73 10.93 -15.89 18.40
C VAL A 73 12.15 -15.37 17.66
N LEU A 74 12.93 -14.49 18.29
CA LEU A 74 14.17 -13.97 17.72
C LEU A 74 15.19 -15.09 17.52
N SER A 75 15.42 -15.95 18.52
CA SER A 75 16.35 -17.08 18.36
C SER A 75 15.93 -18.01 17.21
N ARG A 76 14.63 -18.28 17.05
CA ARG A 76 14.10 -19.06 15.94
C ARG A 76 14.29 -18.39 14.58
N LEU A 77 14.07 -17.08 14.49
CA LEU A 77 14.30 -16.28 13.27
C LEU A 77 15.77 -16.30 12.87
N TRP A 78 16.68 -15.95 13.81
CA TRP A 78 18.11 -15.91 13.54
C TRP A 78 18.71 -17.28 13.27
N GLY A 79 18.16 -18.34 13.87
CA GLY A 79 18.61 -19.71 13.66
C GLY A 79 18.38 -20.22 12.23
N ASP A 80 17.40 -19.68 11.50
CA ASP A 80 17.13 -20.07 10.11
C ASP A 80 16.52 -18.93 9.28
N LEU A 81 17.25 -17.83 9.14
CA LEU A 81 16.86 -16.71 8.29
C LEU A 81 16.64 -17.13 6.83
N GLY A 82 17.39 -18.13 6.37
CA GLY A 82 17.28 -18.67 5.01
C GLY A 82 15.90 -19.26 4.75
N PHE A 83 15.33 -20.00 5.70
CA PHE A 83 13.96 -20.52 5.62
C PHE A 83 12.92 -19.41 5.50
N PHE A 84 12.92 -18.45 6.43
CA PHE A 84 11.94 -17.36 6.38
C PHE A 84 12.09 -16.48 5.14
N ALA A 85 13.32 -16.28 4.65
CA ALA A 85 13.56 -15.54 3.41
C ALA A 85 13.04 -16.30 2.17
N ARG A 86 13.23 -17.63 2.09
CA ARG A 86 12.72 -18.43 0.96
C ARG A 86 11.19 -18.46 0.94
N GLU A 87 10.57 -18.77 2.08
CA GLU A 87 9.11 -18.81 2.18
C GLU A 87 8.51 -17.41 2.00
N GLY A 88 9.17 -16.38 2.54
CA GLY A 88 8.77 -14.99 2.33
C GLY A 88 8.88 -14.54 0.88
N ALA A 89 9.88 -15.00 0.13
CA ALA A 89 10.01 -14.72 -1.30
C ALA A 89 8.88 -15.35 -2.12
N VAL A 90 8.42 -16.55 -1.75
CA VAL A 90 7.25 -17.19 -2.37
C VAL A 90 6.01 -16.33 -2.15
N THR A 91 5.69 -15.99 -0.89
CA THR A 91 4.52 -15.16 -0.57
C THR A 91 4.59 -13.79 -1.23
N LEU A 92 5.77 -13.17 -1.25
CA LEU A 92 5.99 -11.89 -1.92
C LEU A 92 5.70 -11.99 -3.43
N GLY A 93 6.18 -13.04 -4.09
CA GLY A 93 5.94 -13.27 -5.52
C GLY A 93 4.45 -13.44 -5.83
N GLU A 94 3.75 -14.26 -5.05
CA GLU A 94 2.31 -14.51 -5.20
C GLU A 94 1.49 -13.23 -4.94
N ALA A 95 1.83 -12.48 -3.89
CA ALA A 95 1.21 -11.20 -3.56
C ALA A 95 1.40 -10.16 -4.68
N MET A 96 2.61 -10.02 -5.22
CA MET A 96 2.90 -9.05 -6.28
C MET A 96 2.23 -9.44 -7.60
N ALA A 97 2.24 -10.72 -7.97
CA ALA A 97 1.51 -11.19 -9.14
C ALA A 97 0.00 -10.93 -9.00
N GLY A 98 -0.57 -11.22 -7.82
CA GLY A 98 -1.97 -10.94 -7.51
C GLY A 98 -2.30 -9.45 -7.55
N PHE A 99 -1.46 -8.60 -6.95
CA PHE A 99 -1.61 -7.14 -7.01
C PHE A 99 -1.59 -6.62 -8.45
N VAL A 100 -0.61 -7.04 -9.25
CA VAL A 100 -0.51 -6.61 -10.67
C VAL A 100 -1.74 -7.04 -11.46
N LEU A 101 -2.20 -8.28 -11.27
CA LEU A 101 -3.39 -8.78 -11.94
C LEU A 101 -4.65 -8.01 -11.50
N GLY A 102 -4.88 -7.91 -10.19
CA GLY A 102 -6.05 -7.26 -9.61
C GLY A 102 -6.11 -5.76 -9.93
N ALA A 103 -5.01 -5.04 -9.73
CA ALA A 103 -4.90 -3.63 -10.09
C ALA A 103 -4.99 -3.43 -11.60
N GLY A 104 -4.38 -4.28 -12.42
CA GLY A 104 -4.46 -4.21 -13.88
C GLY A 104 -5.90 -4.33 -14.39
N VAL A 105 -6.62 -5.36 -13.95
CA VAL A 105 -8.05 -5.57 -14.29
C VAL A 105 -8.90 -4.41 -13.79
N ALA A 106 -8.63 -3.93 -12.56
CA ALA A 106 -9.32 -2.78 -11.99
C ALA A 106 -9.09 -1.49 -12.79
N LEU A 107 -7.86 -1.18 -13.18
CA LEU A 107 -7.53 0.02 -13.95
C LEU A 107 -8.10 -0.03 -15.37
N PHE A 108 -8.12 -1.22 -15.98
CA PHE A 108 -8.81 -1.45 -17.24
C PHE A 108 -10.31 -1.15 -17.11
N GLY A 109 -10.97 -1.76 -16.12
CA GLY A 109 -12.38 -1.50 -15.81
C GLY A 109 -12.65 -0.02 -15.52
N ALA A 110 -11.81 0.61 -14.70
CA ALA A 110 -11.91 2.03 -14.38
C ALA A 110 -11.82 2.93 -15.60
N THR A 111 -10.93 2.60 -16.53
CA THR A 111 -10.79 3.32 -17.81
C THR A 111 -12.07 3.22 -18.63
N LEU A 112 -12.68 2.03 -18.74
CA LEU A 112 -13.95 1.84 -19.44
C LEU A 112 -15.08 2.65 -18.80
N MET A 113 -15.21 2.59 -17.47
CA MET A 113 -16.21 3.33 -16.70
C MET A 113 -16.00 4.85 -16.79
N ALA A 114 -14.75 5.32 -16.87
CA ALA A 114 -14.44 6.74 -17.03
C ALA A 114 -14.84 7.30 -18.41
N HIS A 115 -15.09 6.45 -19.40
CA HIS A 115 -15.53 6.84 -20.74
C HIS A 115 -17.02 6.60 -20.99
N SER A 116 -17.68 5.72 -20.21
CA SER A 116 -19.09 5.37 -20.40
C SER A 116 -19.85 5.25 -19.07
N ARG A 117 -20.85 6.11 -18.88
CA ARG A 117 -21.80 6.03 -17.76
C ARG A 117 -22.62 4.75 -17.77
N PHE A 118 -22.85 4.17 -18.95
CA PHE A 118 -23.53 2.87 -19.06
C PHE A 118 -22.65 1.76 -18.47
N LEU A 119 -21.39 1.67 -18.89
CA LEU A 119 -20.45 0.68 -18.36
C LEU A 119 -20.23 0.83 -16.86
N GLU A 120 -20.16 2.06 -16.36
CA GLU A 120 -20.14 2.31 -14.91
C GLU A 120 -21.36 1.72 -14.20
N ARG A 121 -22.57 2.07 -14.64
CA ARG A 121 -23.81 1.59 -14.01
C ARG A 121 -23.95 0.06 -14.08
N SER A 122 -23.40 -0.57 -15.12
CA SER A 122 -23.41 -2.03 -15.28
C SER A 122 -22.34 -2.75 -14.47
N LEU A 123 -21.11 -2.21 -14.44
CA LEU A 123 -19.96 -2.90 -13.84
C LEU A 123 -19.77 -2.59 -12.34
N LEU A 124 -20.20 -1.41 -11.86
CA LEU A 124 -20.09 -1.08 -10.43
C LEU A 124 -20.85 -2.07 -9.52
N PRO A 125 -22.11 -2.46 -9.82
CA PRO A 125 -22.80 -3.47 -9.02
C PRO A 125 -22.07 -4.82 -8.98
N LEU A 126 -21.49 -5.25 -10.10
CA LEU A 126 -20.69 -6.48 -10.18
C LEU A 126 -19.41 -6.38 -9.34
N ALA A 127 -18.74 -5.24 -9.37
CA ALA A 127 -17.55 -5.00 -8.55
C ALA A 127 -17.88 -5.01 -7.05
N VAL A 128 -19.03 -4.44 -6.66
CA VAL A 128 -19.52 -4.49 -5.28
C VAL A 128 -19.84 -5.94 -4.87
N LEU A 129 -20.46 -6.74 -5.75
CA LEU A 129 -20.72 -8.15 -5.49
C LEU A 129 -19.43 -8.93 -5.18
N VAL A 130 -18.39 -8.73 -5.99
CA VAL A 130 -17.07 -9.34 -5.76
C VAL A 130 -16.50 -8.95 -4.40
N LYS A 131 -16.60 -7.67 -4.02
CA LYS A 131 -16.11 -7.17 -2.73
C LYS A 131 -16.84 -7.79 -1.53
N VAL A 132 -18.16 -7.95 -1.64
CA VAL A 132 -19.01 -8.43 -0.53
C VAL A 132 -18.94 -9.96 -0.41
N THR A 133 -18.55 -10.66 -1.48
CA THR A 133 -18.38 -12.11 -1.45
C THR A 133 -17.27 -12.49 -0.46
N PRO A 134 -17.54 -13.36 0.53
CA PRO A 134 -16.53 -13.79 1.49
C PRO A 134 -15.39 -14.53 0.78
N ILE A 135 -14.22 -13.90 0.69
CA ILE A 135 -13.08 -14.47 -0.06
C ILE A 135 -12.64 -15.84 0.47
N VAL A 136 -12.78 -16.05 1.78
CA VAL A 136 -12.48 -17.32 2.46
C VAL A 136 -13.36 -18.46 1.93
N ALA A 137 -14.59 -18.19 1.53
CA ALA A 137 -15.49 -19.18 0.93
C ALA A 137 -15.15 -19.45 -0.55
N VAL A 138 -14.56 -18.47 -1.25
CA VAL A 138 -14.15 -18.60 -2.66
C VAL A 138 -12.86 -19.39 -2.80
N ALA A 139 -11.95 -19.30 -1.82
CA ALA A 139 -10.63 -19.90 -1.90
C ALA A 139 -10.63 -21.42 -2.17
N PRO A 140 -11.42 -22.27 -1.48
CA PRO A 140 -11.53 -23.69 -1.81
C PRO A 140 -12.01 -23.96 -3.25
N LEU A 141 -12.93 -23.13 -3.78
CA LEU A 141 -13.41 -23.28 -5.15
C LEU A 141 -12.30 -23.04 -6.17
N LEU A 142 -11.45 -22.03 -5.93
CA LEU A 142 -10.30 -21.75 -6.79
C LEU A 142 -9.30 -22.91 -6.77
N VAL A 143 -9.08 -23.54 -5.62
CA VAL A 143 -8.24 -24.75 -5.53
C VAL A 143 -8.88 -25.92 -6.29
N ILE A 144 -10.19 -26.10 -6.23
CA ILE A 144 -10.89 -27.14 -7.01
C ILE A 144 -10.76 -26.91 -8.52
N TRP A 145 -10.88 -25.66 -8.98
CA TRP A 145 -10.85 -25.33 -10.40
C TRP A 145 -9.45 -25.34 -11.00
N PHE A 146 -8.46 -24.82 -10.28
CA PHE A 146 -7.10 -24.63 -10.80
C PHE A 146 -6.10 -25.64 -10.23
N GLY A 147 -6.52 -26.48 -9.28
CA GLY A 147 -5.65 -27.39 -8.55
C GLY A 147 -4.80 -26.68 -7.49
N PHE A 148 -3.96 -27.46 -6.83
CA PHE A 148 -2.95 -26.93 -5.92
C PHE A 148 -1.84 -26.19 -6.70
N GLY A 149 -1.41 -25.04 -6.19
CA GLY A 149 -0.28 -24.29 -6.74
C GLY A 149 -0.46 -22.79 -6.60
N VAL A 150 0.26 -22.04 -7.44
CA VAL A 150 0.33 -20.57 -7.34
C VAL A 150 -0.93 -19.86 -7.83
N MET A 151 -1.69 -20.46 -8.74
CA MET A 151 -2.82 -19.79 -9.42
C MET A 151 -3.95 -19.41 -8.47
N PRO A 152 -4.49 -20.29 -7.60
CA PRO A 152 -5.52 -19.91 -6.63
C PRO A 152 -5.09 -18.73 -5.76
N LYS A 153 -3.83 -18.74 -5.30
CA LYS A 153 -3.27 -17.72 -4.42
C LYS A 153 -3.18 -16.35 -5.09
N ILE A 154 -2.71 -16.31 -6.34
CA ILE A 154 -2.69 -15.10 -7.18
C ILE A 154 -4.10 -14.56 -7.39
N PHE A 155 -5.09 -15.41 -7.69
CA PHE A 155 -6.48 -14.97 -7.89
C PHE A 155 -7.09 -14.40 -6.61
N ILE A 156 -6.82 -15.01 -5.45
CA ILE A 156 -7.30 -14.51 -4.16
C ILE A 156 -6.71 -13.12 -3.89
N ALA A 157 -5.39 -12.95 -4.05
CA ALA A 157 -4.74 -11.65 -3.93
C ALA A 157 -5.28 -10.62 -4.95
N ALA A 158 -5.56 -11.03 -6.18
CA ALA A 158 -6.15 -10.18 -7.21
C ALA A 158 -7.57 -9.72 -6.84
N LEU A 159 -8.41 -10.61 -6.34
CA LEU A 159 -9.79 -10.29 -5.94
C LEU A 159 -9.83 -9.26 -4.80
N ILE A 160 -8.94 -9.41 -3.81
CA ILE A 160 -8.87 -8.48 -2.67
C ILE A 160 -8.36 -7.11 -3.13
N THR A 161 -7.35 -7.06 -4.00
CA THR A 161 -6.75 -5.79 -4.47
C THR A 161 -7.56 -5.07 -5.56
N PHE A 162 -8.45 -5.80 -6.24
CA PHE A 162 -9.26 -5.27 -7.33
C PHE A 162 -10.15 -4.09 -6.91
N PHE A 163 -10.93 -4.24 -5.83
CA PHE A 163 -11.97 -3.24 -5.52
C PHE A 163 -11.40 -1.87 -5.11
N PRO A 164 -10.43 -1.78 -4.16
CA PRO A 164 -9.82 -0.49 -3.81
C PRO A 164 -9.16 0.20 -5.02
N SER A 165 -8.52 -0.60 -5.89
CA SER A 165 -7.90 -0.13 -7.14
C SER A 165 -8.93 0.41 -8.12
N LEU A 166 -10.07 -0.26 -8.26
CA LEU A 166 -11.11 0.11 -9.23
C LEU A 166 -11.75 1.45 -8.85
N VAL A 167 -12.21 1.58 -7.60
CA VAL A 167 -12.94 2.77 -7.15
C VAL A 167 -12.06 4.02 -7.20
N ASN A 168 -10.80 3.91 -6.77
CA ASN A 168 -9.85 5.01 -6.87
C ASN A 168 -9.44 5.29 -8.31
N GLY A 169 -9.32 4.26 -9.15
CA GLY A 169 -9.09 4.43 -10.59
C GLY A 169 -10.20 5.21 -11.28
N VAL A 170 -11.47 4.86 -11.04
CA VAL A 170 -12.63 5.57 -11.60
C VAL A 170 -12.65 7.03 -11.15
N THR A 171 -12.44 7.25 -9.86
CA THR A 171 -12.40 8.59 -9.27
C THR A 171 -11.25 9.42 -9.87
N GLY A 172 -10.05 8.85 -9.94
CA GLY A 172 -8.85 9.52 -10.47
C GLY A 172 -8.95 9.84 -11.96
N PHE A 173 -9.47 8.94 -12.79
CA PHE A 173 -9.64 9.24 -14.22
C PHE A 173 -10.71 10.31 -14.49
N ARG A 174 -11.51 10.68 -13.48
CA ARG A 174 -12.54 11.71 -13.53
C ARG A 174 -12.17 13.00 -12.81
N SER A 175 -11.10 13.02 -12.01
CA SER A 175 -10.66 14.20 -11.25
C SER A 175 -10.00 15.29 -12.11
N VAL A 176 -10.28 15.30 -13.41
CA VAL A 176 -9.69 16.21 -14.38
C VAL A 176 -10.24 17.63 -14.19
N ASN A 177 -9.34 18.61 -14.23
CA ASN A 177 -9.73 20.02 -14.25
C ASN A 177 -10.49 20.36 -15.55
N PRO A 178 -11.74 20.88 -15.48
CA PRO A 178 -12.53 21.21 -16.67
C PRO A 178 -11.84 22.20 -17.61
N GLY A 179 -11.16 23.22 -17.08
CA GLY A 179 -10.44 24.21 -17.89
C GLY A 179 -9.27 23.61 -18.67
N ALA A 180 -8.52 22.69 -18.05
CA ALA A 180 -7.45 21.96 -18.75
C ALA A 180 -8.00 21.05 -19.85
N LEU A 181 -9.18 20.45 -19.62
CA LEU A 181 -9.86 19.64 -20.62
C LEU A 181 -10.35 20.49 -21.81
N ASP A 182 -10.94 21.65 -21.54
CA ASP A 182 -11.45 22.56 -22.58
C ASP A 182 -10.31 23.21 -23.37
N PHE A 183 -9.17 23.48 -22.74
CA PHE A 183 -7.94 23.90 -23.42
C PHE A 183 -7.45 22.84 -24.43
N LEU A 184 -7.32 21.58 -24.00
CA LEU A 184 -6.92 20.49 -24.91
C LEU A 184 -7.93 20.28 -26.04
N ARG A 185 -9.23 20.40 -25.77
CA ARG A 185 -10.27 20.36 -26.80
C ARG A 185 -10.16 21.50 -27.81
N SER A 186 -9.79 22.69 -27.36
CA SER A 186 -9.58 23.85 -28.25
C SER A 186 -8.39 23.62 -29.19
N LEU A 187 -7.38 22.85 -28.75
CA LEU A 187 -6.27 22.38 -29.57
C LEU A 187 -6.62 21.16 -30.46
N ARG A 188 -7.89 20.73 -30.48
CA ARG A 188 -8.36 19.52 -31.17
C ARG A 188 -7.63 18.24 -30.75
N ALA A 189 -7.17 18.17 -29.50
CA ALA A 189 -6.54 16.96 -28.97
C ALA A 189 -7.48 15.76 -29.07
N SER A 190 -6.95 14.64 -29.57
CA SER A 190 -7.64 13.37 -29.67
C SER A 190 -7.98 12.79 -28.29
N ARG A 191 -8.91 11.83 -28.25
CA ARG A 191 -9.27 11.14 -26.99
C ARG A 191 -8.08 10.45 -26.32
N ARG A 192 -7.15 9.94 -27.12
CA ARG A 192 -5.92 9.30 -26.61
C ARG A 192 -4.99 10.33 -25.99
N GLU A 193 -4.82 11.49 -26.61
CA GLU A 193 -4.02 12.59 -26.04
C GLU A 193 -4.63 13.12 -24.75
N VAL A 194 -5.95 13.36 -24.72
CA VAL A 194 -6.65 13.77 -23.49
C VAL A 194 -6.49 12.71 -22.39
N PHE A 195 -6.53 11.41 -22.74
CA PHE A 195 -6.33 10.36 -21.77
C PHE A 195 -4.90 10.35 -21.21
N LEU A 196 -3.89 10.32 -22.08
CA LEU A 196 -2.49 10.17 -21.68
C LEU A 196 -1.89 11.45 -21.08
N LEU A 197 -2.26 12.63 -21.57
CA LEU A 197 -1.68 13.92 -21.16
C LEU A 197 -2.43 14.57 -20.00
N LEU A 198 -3.70 14.22 -19.79
CA LEU A 198 -4.53 14.85 -18.76
C LEU A 198 -5.09 13.84 -17.76
N ARG A 199 -5.87 12.84 -18.21
CA ARG A 199 -6.52 11.89 -17.28
C ARG A 199 -5.53 11.05 -16.49
N VAL A 200 -4.51 10.48 -17.14
CA VAL A 200 -3.52 9.62 -16.49
C VAL A 200 -2.71 10.40 -15.45
N PRO A 201 -2.11 11.58 -15.75
CA PRO A 201 -1.43 12.40 -14.75
C PRO A 201 -2.33 12.87 -13.61
N SER A 202 -3.56 13.31 -13.91
CA SER A 202 -4.53 13.72 -12.88
C SER A 202 -4.97 12.57 -11.97
N ALA A 203 -4.96 11.33 -12.46
CA ALA A 203 -5.33 10.16 -11.68
C ALA A 203 -4.23 9.67 -10.74
N MET A 204 -2.95 9.99 -10.99
CA MET A 204 -1.82 9.43 -10.25
C MET A 204 -1.95 9.51 -8.71
N PRO A 205 -2.36 10.65 -8.10
CA PRO A 205 -2.55 10.72 -6.65
C PRO A 205 -3.57 9.70 -6.12
N TYR A 206 -4.65 9.48 -6.86
CA TYR A 206 -5.69 8.50 -6.52
C TYR A 206 -5.18 7.07 -6.70
N LEU A 207 -4.39 6.81 -7.75
CA LEU A 207 -3.80 5.49 -7.98
C LEU A 207 -2.83 5.12 -6.86
N PHE A 208 -1.96 6.04 -6.44
CA PHE A 208 -1.06 5.80 -5.31
C PHE A 208 -1.80 5.67 -3.97
N ALA A 209 -2.89 6.40 -3.77
CA ALA A 209 -3.78 6.16 -2.62
C ALA A 209 -4.35 4.73 -2.64
N ALA A 210 -4.78 4.25 -3.83
CA ALA A 210 -5.25 2.88 -4.01
C ALA A 210 -4.16 1.84 -3.75
N PHE A 211 -2.95 2.07 -4.25
CA PHE A 211 -1.83 1.15 -4.10
C PHE A 211 -1.36 1.04 -2.66
N ARG A 212 -1.34 2.15 -1.89
CA ARG A 212 -1.03 2.14 -0.46
C ARG A 212 -1.96 1.24 0.36
N VAL A 213 -3.20 1.09 -0.07
CA VAL A 213 -4.17 0.17 0.56
C VAL A 213 -4.06 -1.24 -0.03
N SER A 214 -3.90 -1.36 -1.35
CA SER A 214 -3.96 -2.64 -2.06
C SER A 214 -2.71 -3.50 -1.87
N ILE A 215 -1.53 -2.90 -1.79
CA ILE A 215 -0.28 -3.63 -1.60
C ILE A 215 -0.27 -4.47 -0.30
N PRO A 216 -0.54 -3.93 0.90
CA PRO A 216 -0.60 -4.75 2.10
C PRO A 216 -1.74 -5.78 2.05
N LEU A 217 -2.87 -5.42 1.44
CA LEU A 217 -3.97 -6.37 1.20
C LEU A 217 -3.59 -7.53 0.27
N SER A 218 -2.68 -7.32 -0.68
CA SER A 218 -2.19 -8.39 -1.57
C SER A 218 -1.42 -9.45 -0.80
N VAL A 219 -0.64 -9.06 0.21
CA VAL A 219 0.08 -9.97 1.10
C VAL A 219 -0.92 -10.79 1.92
N ILE A 220 -1.96 -10.14 2.47
CA ILE A 220 -3.04 -10.85 3.17
C ILE A 220 -3.72 -11.86 2.23
N GLY A 221 -3.99 -11.47 0.98
CA GLY A 221 -4.59 -12.37 -0.01
C GLY A 221 -3.72 -13.57 -0.37
N ALA A 222 -2.41 -13.37 -0.53
CA ALA A 222 -1.48 -14.48 -0.75
C ALA A 222 -1.51 -15.45 0.42
N VAL A 223 -1.39 -14.95 1.66
CA VAL A 223 -1.47 -15.76 2.89
C VAL A 223 -2.77 -16.55 2.99
N VAL A 224 -3.91 -15.92 2.69
CA VAL A 224 -5.21 -16.61 2.65
C VAL A 224 -5.21 -17.72 1.59
N GLY A 225 -4.62 -17.51 0.43
CA GLY A 225 -4.49 -18.57 -0.58
C GLY A 225 -3.55 -19.72 -0.17
N GLU A 226 -2.43 -19.38 0.46
CA GLU A 226 -1.45 -20.35 0.98
C GLU A 226 -2.06 -21.25 2.06
N TRP A 227 -3.07 -20.78 2.79
CA TRP A 227 -3.79 -21.58 3.79
C TRP A 227 -4.53 -22.78 3.20
N PHE A 228 -5.19 -22.59 2.06
CA PHE A 228 -5.98 -23.66 1.43
C PHE A 228 -5.14 -24.60 0.56
N THR A 229 -3.95 -24.15 0.17
CA THR A 229 -3.04 -24.93 -0.69
C THR A 229 -2.05 -25.76 0.13
N ALA A 230 -1.62 -25.24 1.29
CA ALA A 230 -0.73 -25.87 2.26
C ALA A 230 0.58 -26.45 1.65
N ASP A 231 1.17 -25.77 0.66
CA ASP A 231 2.38 -26.20 -0.04
C ASP A 231 3.63 -25.38 0.36
N ARG A 232 3.64 -24.08 0.06
CA ARG A 232 4.76 -23.15 0.28
C ARG A 232 4.23 -21.74 0.55
N GLY A 233 5.07 -20.94 1.20
CA GLY A 233 4.81 -19.57 1.60
C GLY A 233 4.58 -19.44 3.10
N LEU A 234 4.74 -18.22 3.61
CA LEU A 234 4.65 -17.92 5.05
C LEU A 234 3.28 -18.25 5.64
N GLY A 235 2.20 -18.16 4.87
CA GLY A 235 0.86 -18.59 5.26
C GLY A 235 0.76 -20.10 5.47
N SER A 236 1.39 -20.91 4.61
CA SER A 236 1.49 -22.36 4.83
C SER A 236 2.36 -22.68 6.06
N VAL A 237 3.46 -21.95 6.26
CA VAL A 237 4.29 -22.06 7.48
C VAL A 237 3.47 -21.79 8.73
N ILE A 238 2.61 -20.76 8.72
CA ILE A 238 1.73 -20.43 9.86
C ILE A 238 0.79 -21.59 10.18
N ILE A 239 0.13 -22.19 9.19
CA ILE A 239 -0.80 -23.30 9.43
C ILE A 239 -0.06 -24.53 9.97
N VAL A 240 1.07 -24.91 9.35
CA VAL A 240 1.84 -26.08 9.80
C VAL A 240 2.37 -25.87 11.21
N ALA A 241 2.94 -24.70 11.49
CA ALA A 241 3.42 -24.35 12.82
C ALA A 241 2.29 -24.32 13.86
N HIS A 242 1.11 -23.81 13.49
CA HIS A 242 -0.08 -23.82 14.35
C HIS A 242 -0.51 -25.25 14.71
N SER A 243 -0.62 -26.14 13.72
CA SER A 243 -0.99 -27.53 13.93
C SER A 243 0.01 -28.30 14.81
N ASN A 244 1.29 -27.93 14.74
CA ASN A 244 2.35 -28.52 15.56
C ASN A 244 2.56 -27.80 16.90
N LEU A 245 1.79 -26.75 17.19
CA LEU A 245 1.98 -25.86 18.34
C LEU A 245 3.40 -25.25 18.45
N ASP A 246 4.09 -25.13 17.31
CA ASP A 246 5.39 -24.45 17.18
C ASP A 246 5.18 -22.93 17.06
N MET A 247 4.84 -22.32 18.19
CA MET A 247 4.57 -20.88 18.24
C MET A 247 5.78 -20.02 17.89
N PRO A 248 7.04 -20.34 18.26
CA PRO A 248 8.20 -19.57 17.79
C PRO A 248 8.26 -19.44 16.27
N THR A 249 8.04 -20.54 15.53
CA THR A 249 8.02 -20.49 14.05
C THR A 249 6.81 -19.70 13.53
N LEU A 250 5.64 -19.90 14.13
CA LEU A 250 4.41 -19.18 13.76
C LEU A 250 4.57 -17.66 13.89
N PHE A 251 5.04 -17.19 15.04
CA PHE A 251 5.29 -15.76 15.28
C PHE A 251 6.42 -15.25 14.39
N GLY A 252 7.46 -16.04 14.13
CA GLY A 252 8.51 -15.70 13.18
C GLY A 252 7.96 -15.45 11.76
N ALA A 253 7.04 -16.29 11.30
CA ALA A 253 6.38 -16.11 10.00
C ALA A 253 5.50 -14.85 9.98
N ILE A 254 4.74 -14.58 11.05
CA ILE A 254 3.93 -13.36 11.18
C ILE A 254 4.81 -12.09 11.14
N PHE A 255 5.93 -12.07 11.86
CA PHE A 255 6.84 -10.93 11.82
C PHE A 255 7.47 -10.75 10.44
N THR A 256 7.85 -11.84 9.78
CA THR A 256 8.38 -11.80 8.42
C THR A 256 7.36 -11.19 7.45
N LEU A 257 6.08 -11.59 7.54
CA LEU A 257 4.99 -10.99 6.78
C LEU A 257 4.81 -9.50 7.08
N ALA A 258 4.89 -9.10 8.36
CA ALA A 258 4.80 -7.70 8.76
C ALA A 258 5.94 -6.87 8.14
N PHE A 259 7.17 -7.38 8.16
CA PHE A 259 8.31 -6.73 7.52
C PHE A 259 8.14 -6.62 5.99
N ILE A 260 7.64 -7.67 5.33
CA ILE A 260 7.32 -7.62 3.89
C ILE A 260 6.27 -6.53 3.61
N GLY A 261 5.17 -6.50 4.37
CA GLY A 261 4.09 -5.52 4.21
C GLY A 261 4.55 -4.08 4.43
N ILE A 262 5.34 -3.83 5.48
CA ILE A 262 5.95 -2.53 5.75
C ILE A 262 6.90 -2.15 4.61
N GLY A 263 7.79 -3.06 4.20
CA GLY A 263 8.76 -2.84 3.13
C GLY A 263 8.10 -2.46 1.81
N LEU A 264 7.03 -3.17 1.42
CA LEU A 264 6.27 -2.87 0.23
C LEU A 264 5.52 -1.53 0.32
N THR A 265 4.94 -1.21 1.48
CA THR A 265 4.25 0.08 1.69
C THR A 265 5.23 1.25 1.62
N LEU A 266 6.42 1.09 2.18
CA LEU A 266 7.51 2.06 2.06
C LEU A 266 7.96 2.21 0.60
N LEU A 267 8.10 1.10 -0.12
CA LEU A 267 8.46 1.12 -1.55
C LEU A 267 7.43 1.92 -2.36
N VAL A 268 6.13 1.69 -2.16
CA VAL A 268 5.06 2.46 -2.81
C VAL A 268 5.18 3.94 -2.46
N SER A 269 5.41 4.26 -1.19
CA SER A 269 5.53 5.65 -0.73
C SER A 269 6.76 6.37 -1.33
N LEU A 270 7.87 5.64 -1.51
CA LEU A 270 9.06 6.17 -2.17
C LEU A 270 8.83 6.42 -3.66
N ILE A 271 8.16 5.48 -4.34
CA ILE A 271 7.79 5.64 -5.75
C ILE A 271 6.80 6.80 -5.89
N GLU A 272 5.80 6.90 -5.02
CA GLU A 272 4.83 7.98 -4.99
C GLU A 272 5.53 9.35 -4.88
N ARG A 273 6.48 9.50 -3.97
CA ARG A 273 7.22 10.76 -3.81
C ARG A 273 8.03 11.15 -5.05
N ARG A 274 8.59 10.16 -5.76
CA ARG A 274 9.32 10.42 -7.01
C ARG A 274 8.40 10.72 -8.17
N VAL A 275 7.28 10.02 -8.27
CA VAL A 275 6.31 10.22 -9.35
C VAL A 275 5.54 11.51 -9.10
N LEU A 276 5.01 11.78 -7.92
CA LEU A 276 4.17 12.94 -7.60
C LEU A 276 4.96 14.16 -7.10
N PHE A 277 6.19 14.37 -7.57
CA PHE A 277 7.03 15.49 -7.13
C PHE A 277 6.39 16.88 -7.37
N TRP A 278 5.46 16.97 -8.33
CA TRP A 278 4.74 18.19 -8.69
C TRP A 278 3.45 18.42 -7.89
N HIS A 279 2.96 17.42 -7.15
CA HIS A 279 1.67 17.51 -6.45
C HIS A 279 1.87 17.94 -4.99
N GLU A 280 1.05 18.87 -4.51
CA GLU A 280 1.16 19.45 -3.16
C GLU A 280 1.01 18.43 -2.02
N SER A 281 0.43 17.25 -2.30
CA SER A 281 0.38 16.13 -1.35
C SER A 281 1.76 15.61 -0.95
N SER A 282 2.80 15.86 -1.75
CA SER A 282 4.20 15.55 -1.39
C SER A 282 4.69 16.36 -0.18
N PHE A 283 4.09 17.52 0.09
CA PHE A 283 4.44 18.39 1.22
C PHE A 283 3.66 18.09 2.52
N MET A 284 2.53 17.38 2.43
CA MET A 284 1.66 17.04 3.58
C MET A 284 1.69 15.57 4.00
N GLY A 285 2.58 14.75 3.42
CA GLY A 285 2.91 13.41 3.93
C GLY A 285 3.78 13.48 5.20
N ARG A 286 3.30 14.19 6.23
CA ARG A 286 3.79 14.14 7.61
C ARG A 286 2.90 13.17 8.37
N TRP A 287 3.28 11.90 8.37
CA TRP A 287 2.87 10.89 9.33
C TRP A 287 4.12 10.14 9.73
#